data_AF-A0A8S3VFU7-F1
#
_entry.id   AF-A0A8S3VFU7-F1
#
_cell.length_a   1.000
_cell.length_b   1.000
_cell.length_c   1.000
_cell.angle_alpha   90.00
_cell.angle_beta   90.00
_cell.angle_gamma   90.00
#
_symmetry.space_group_name_H-M   'P 1'
#
loop_
_entity.id
_entity.type
_entity.pdbx_description
1 polymer ?
#
loop_
_entity_poly.entity_id
_entity_poly.type
_entity_poly.pdbx_seq_one_letter_code
_entity_poly.pdbx_strand_id
1 'polypeptide(L)'
;MPCHLLQSKIPADASANGLQLSVIPEELKSLNILEKQLISQRIPFMKLVQLPKGKERGIIGPCVSIPTDIQKTVTILPRSDDETQLLRCKLKRKQSYIGYSQYEFISTKKIYKALESLKESNPYYMNTSLNHKWHREFPPDFEDLTVVKEDHKVKQEIVTQQSYEDHQEEDQNVKDRGFPNDTCLQPVDKGQEMLDQHFDDIFCVAPGEGSTPVSMMQEKGNEAMSFPVQFPIGSFGSYDSQRQVHLTRYRYFHERLLSGDNRFSSDSSYIFYAQYLSELEQVMSKVSIALRKSTGKDTTGNAITASMLTDGNQLKSLLGTDQGYKFLAPIRGTPPYWQSALHDLLATVRQLGIPTWFATFSAADMRWTEVLQLLLEQQESMESLEDLD
;
A
#
# COMPACT_ATOMS: atom_id res chain seq x y z
N MET A 1 -2.01 16.55 27.22
CA MET A 1 -3.11 15.81 27.88
C MET A 1 -3.67 16.48 29.15
N PRO A 2 -2.88 17.02 30.12
CA PRO A 2 -3.46 17.49 31.39
C PRO A 2 -4.40 18.70 31.25
N CYS A 3 -4.11 19.62 30.34
CA CYS A 3 -4.82 20.90 30.24
C CYS A 3 -6.29 20.81 29.77
N HIS A 4 -6.67 19.80 29.00
CA HIS A 4 -8.04 19.67 28.47
C HIS A 4 -9.00 19.08 29.52
N LEU A 5 -8.54 18.07 30.26
CA LEU A 5 -9.31 17.43 31.32
C LEU A 5 -9.56 18.38 32.49
N LEU A 6 -8.59 19.24 32.82
CA LEU A 6 -8.76 20.31 33.80
C LEU A 6 -9.82 21.35 33.40
N GLN A 7 -10.13 21.47 32.11
CA GLN A 7 -11.19 22.33 31.58
C GLN A 7 -12.50 21.60 31.31
N SER A 8 -12.64 20.33 31.73
CA SER A 8 -13.78 19.47 31.41
C SER A 8 -14.04 19.33 29.90
N LYS A 9 -13.00 19.44 29.07
CA LYS A 9 -13.08 19.27 27.61
C LYS A 9 -12.51 17.92 27.21
N ILE A 10 -13.17 17.25 26.28
CA ILE A 10 -12.70 16.00 25.69
C ILE A 10 -11.53 16.31 24.74
N PRO A 11 -10.36 15.67 24.90
CA PRO A 11 -9.28 15.79 23.92
C PRO A 11 -9.70 15.25 22.55
N ALA A 12 -9.25 15.89 21.46
CA ALA A 12 -9.58 15.45 20.10
C ALA A 12 -9.10 14.01 19.80
N ASP A 13 -7.97 13.62 20.38
CA ASP A 13 -7.36 12.29 20.19
C ASP A 13 -7.88 11.25 21.21
N ALA A 14 -8.88 11.58 22.04
CA ALA A 14 -9.40 10.65 23.03
C ALA A 14 -10.23 9.53 22.39
N SER A 15 -10.15 8.32 22.97
CA SER A 15 -11.02 7.19 22.61
C SER A 15 -12.52 7.55 22.65
N ALA A 16 -12.91 8.32 23.67
CA ALA A 16 -14.27 8.84 23.84
C ALA A 16 -14.74 9.79 22.72
N ASN A 17 -13.81 10.36 21.94
CA ASN A 17 -14.12 11.18 20.77
C ASN A 17 -14.25 10.33 19.49
N GLY A 18 -14.83 9.14 19.58
CA GLY A 18 -15.06 8.25 18.42
C GLY A 18 -13.78 7.66 17.83
N LEU A 19 -12.76 7.42 18.66
CA LEU A 19 -11.54 6.68 18.28
C LEU A 19 -11.46 5.29 18.91
N GLN A 20 -12.48 4.92 19.70
CA GLN A 20 -12.62 3.59 20.27
C GLN A 20 -12.58 2.52 19.18
N LEU A 21 -11.91 1.41 19.49
CA LEU A 21 -11.76 0.25 18.64
C LEU A 21 -12.55 -0.91 19.22
N SER A 22 -13.13 -1.72 18.35
CA SER A 22 -13.70 -3.00 18.74
C SER A 22 -12.62 -4.07 18.87
N VAL A 23 -12.94 -5.12 19.63
CA VAL A 23 -12.13 -6.34 19.64
C VAL A 23 -12.21 -6.98 18.24
N ILE A 24 -11.08 -7.50 17.77
CA ILE A 24 -11.03 -8.26 16.51
C ILE A 24 -11.50 -9.69 16.81
N PRO A 25 -12.55 -10.19 16.16
CA PRO A 25 -12.95 -11.59 16.24
C PRO A 25 -11.80 -12.55 15.90
N GLU A 26 -11.76 -13.72 16.53
CA GLU A 26 -10.66 -14.68 16.32
C GLU A 26 -10.59 -15.16 14.86
N GLU A 27 -11.75 -15.26 14.21
CA GLU A 27 -11.90 -15.62 12.80
C GLU A 27 -11.11 -14.68 11.89
N LEU A 28 -11.19 -13.36 12.14
CA LEU A 28 -10.47 -12.34 11.38
C LEU A 28 -8.98 -12.26 11.73
N LYS A 29 -8.63 -12.56 12.98
CA LYS A 29 -7.24 -12.55 13.45
C LYS A 29 -6.41 -13.68 12.81
N SER A 30 -7.04 -14.82 12.52
CA SER A 30 -6.39 -16.02 11.98
C SER A 30 -6.04 -15.98 10.48
N LEU A 31 -6.42 -14.89 9.80
CA LEU A 31 -6.26 -14.71 8.36
C LEU A 31 -4.82 -14.31 7.98
N ASN A 32 -4.32 -14.88 6.88
CA ASN A 32 -3.08 -14.45 6.25
C ASN A 32 -3.27 -13.13 5.46
N ILE A 33 -2.22 -12.64 4.80
CA ILE A 33 -2.27 -11.35 4.11
C ILE A 33 -3.20 -11.43 2.89
N LEU A 34 -3.11 -12.52 2.12
CA LEU A 34 -3.93 -12.70 0.92
C LEU A 34 -5.42 -12.89 1.24
N GLU A 35 -5.75 -13.69 2.25
CA GLU A 35 -7.10 -13.92 2.76
C GLU A 35 -7.73 -12.61 3.22
N LYS A 36 -6.97 -11.73 3.90
CA LYS A 36 -7.43 -10.38 4.27
C LYS A 36 -7.80 -9.55 3.03
N GLN A 37 -7.01 -9.62 1.97
CA GLN A 37 -7.30 -8.89 0.73
C GLN A 37 -8.50 -9.46 -0.03
N LEU A 38 -8.69 -10.78 -0.01
CA LEU A 38 -9.83 -11.45 -0.67
C LEU A 38 -11.18 -11.12 -0.02
N ILE A 39 -11.20 -10.80 1.28
CA ILE A 39 -12.42 -10.35 1.98
C ILE A 39 -12.64 -8.83 1.94
N SER A 40 -11.65 -8.05 1.51
CA SER A 40 -11.76 -6.58 1.43
C SER A 40 -12.67 -6.16 0.29
N GLN A 41 -13.57 -5.21 0.54
CA GLN A 41 -14.40 -4.61 -0.51
C GLN A 41 -13.62 -3.61 -1.38
N ARG A 42 -12.49 -3.12 -0.85
CA ARG A 42 -11.64 -2.13 -1.51
C ARG A 42 -10.19 -2.56 -1.38
N ILE A 43 -9.50 -2.85 -2.48
CA ILE A 43 -8.08 -3.19 -2.40
C ILE A 43 -7.26 -1.91 -2.66
N PRO A 44 -6.47 -1.42 -1.69
CA PRO A 44 -5.53 -0.34 -1.92
C PRO A 44 -4.29 -0.89 -2.63
N PHE A 45 -4.26 -0.77 -3.95
CA PHE A 45 -3.10 -1.13 -4.76
C PHE A 45 -2.02 -0.07 -4.63
N MET A 46 -0.83 -0.50 -4.23
CA MET A 46 0.36 0.34 -4.08
C MET A 46 1.61 -0.46 -4.42
N LYS A 47 2.60 0.16 -5.09
CA LYS A 47 3.85 -0.52 -5.43
C LYS A 47 4.82 -0.36 -4.25
N LEU A 48 4.98 -1.41 -3.45
CA LEU A 48 5.96 -1.43 -2.37
C LEU A 48 7.30 -1.92 -2.91
N VAL A 49 8.41 -1.35 -2.44
CA VAL A 49 9.77 -1.78 -2.80
C VAL A 49 10.61 -1.95 -1.54
N GLN A 50 11.56 -2.88 -1.53
CA GLN A 50 12.55 -2.88 -0.45
C GLN A 50 13.61 -1.84 -0.76
N LEU A 51 13.91 -1.00 0.22
CA LEU A 51 15.02 -0.06 0.13
C LEU A 51 16.34 -0.83 0.26
N PRO A 52 17.43 -0.37 -0.39
CA PRO A 52 18.63 -1.17 -0.58
C PRO A 52 19.42 -1.40 0.72
N LYS A 53 19.09 -0.65 1.78
CA LYS A 53 19.70 -0.78 3.11
C LYS A 53 18.60 -0.72 4.18
N GLY A 54 18.60 -1.67 5.11
CA GLY A 54 17.83 -1.58 6.37
C GLY A 54 16.58 -2.44 6.52
N LYS A 55 16.27 -3.37 5.59
CA LYS A 55 14.98 -4.12 5.57
C LYS A 55 13.74 -3.20 5.54
N GLU A 56 13.94 -1.93 5.23
CA GLU A 56 12.87 -0.93 5.15
C GLU A 56 12.13 -1.07 3.82
N ARG A 57 10.86 -0.70 3.82
CA ARG A 57 10.02 -0.67 2.62
C ARG A 57 9.78 0.77 2.21
N GLY A 58 9.71 1.01 0.91
CA GLY A 58 9.27 2.27 0.31
C GLY A 58 8.04 2.05 -0.55
N ILE A 59 7.34 3.14 -0.88
CA ILE A 59 6.25 3.15 -1.85
C ILE A 59 6.69 3.88 -3.11
N ILE A 60 6.38 3.33 -4.28
CA ILE A 60 6.59 3.95 -5.58
C ILE A 60 5.21 4.25 -6.21
N GLY A 61 5.05 5.48 -6.67
CA GLY A 61 3.82 5.91 -7.33
C GLY A 61 2.61 6.05 -6.38
N PRO A 62 1.41 6.21 -6.95
CA PRO A 62 0.20 6.43 -6.17
C PRO A 62 -0.33 5.15 -5.52
N CYS A 63 -0.94 5.29 -4.34
CA CYS A 63 -1.88 4.29 -3.84
C CYS A 63 -3.24 4.50 -4.54
N VAL A 64 -3.89 3.43 -4.97
CA VAL A 64 -5.15 3.46 -5.72
C VAL A 64 -6.13 2.49 -5.09
N SER A 65 -7.34 2.94 -4.72
CA SER A 65 -8.39 2.05 -4.19
C SER A 65 -9.24 1.51 -5.33
N ILE A 66 -9.32 0.18 -5.42
CA ILE A 66 -10.08 -0.52 -6.46
C ILE A 66 -11.25 -1.27 -5.80
N PRO A 67 -12.50 -1.05 -6.24
CA PRO A 67 -13.65 -1.86 -5.84
C PRO A 67 -13.41 -3.33 -6.14
N THR A 68 -13.79 -4.18 -5.20
CA THR A 68 -13.71 -5.63 -5.33
C THR A 68 -15.10 -6.24 -5.28
N ASP A 69 -15.36 -7.17 -6.20
CA ASP A 69 -16.56 -7.98 -6.15
C ASP A 69 -16.32 -9.26 -5.33
N ILE A 70 -16.73 -9.19 -4.06
CA ILE A 70 -16.63 -10.33 -3.13
C ILE A 70 -17.46 -11.51 -3.66
N GLN A 71 -18.58 -11.27 -4.35
CA GLN A 71 -19.44 -12.35 -4.86
C GLN A 71 -18.71 -13.20 -5.89
N LYS A 72 -18.04 -12.54 -6.84
CA LYS A 72 -17.20 -13.23 -7.84
C LYS A 72 -16.10 -14.02 -7.15
N THR A 73 -15.40 -13.39 -6.21
CA THR A 73 -14.30 -14.02 -5.45
C THR A 73 -14.75 -15.28 -4.71
N VAL A 74 -15.86 -15.20 -3.98
CA VAL A 74 -16.43 -16.32 -3.22
C VAL A 74 -16.97 -17.43 -4.15
N THR A 75 -17.48 -17.08 -5.33
CA THR A 75 -17.99 -18.05 -6.31
C THR A 75 -16.86 -18.81 -7.01
N ILE A 76 -15.72 -18.14 -7.25
CA ILE A 76 -14.54 -18.74 -7.89
C ILE A 76 -13.79 -19.67 -6.94
N LEU A 77 -13.83 -19.43 -5.63
CA LEU A 77 -13.10 -20.26 -4.67
C LEU A 77 -13.80 -21.62 -4.45
N PRO A 78 -13.12 -22.76 -4.73
CA PRO A 78 -13.72 -24.06 -4.54
C PRO A 78 -13.99 -24.34 -3.05
N ARG A 79 -15.13 -24.96 -2.76
CA ARG A 79 -15.49 -25.35 -1.39
C ARG A 79 -14.95 -26.74 -1.12
N SER A 80 -14.22 -26.87 -0.02
CA SER A 80 -13.80 -28.15 0.50
C SER A 80 -14.52 -28.46 1.80
N ASP A 81 -14.96 -29.71 1.95
CA ASP A 81 -15.42 -30.26 3.21
C ASP A 81 -14.26 -30.55 4.16
N ASP A 82 -13.03 -30.63 3.67
CA ASP A 82 -11.86 -30.94 4.49
C ASP A 82 -11.29 -29.69 5.18
N GLU A 83 -11.02 -29.79 6.48
CA GLU A 83 -10.49 -28.68 7.28
C GLU A 83 -9.04 -28.34 6.96
N THR A 84 -8.31 -29.30 6.37
CA THR A 84 -6.88 -29.15 6.07
C THR A 84 -6.55 -28.70 4.65
N GLN A 85 -7.54 -28.56 3.77
CA GLN A 85 -7.25 -28.18 2.39
C GLN A 85 -6.83 -26.71 2.30
N LEU A 86 -5.58 -26.51 1.88
CA LEU A 86 -5.03 -25.22 1.50
C LEU A 86 -4.96 -25.12 -0.02
N LEU A 87 -5.35 -23.97 -0.57
CA LEU A 87 -5.26 -23.68 -2.00
C LEU A 87 -4.10 -22.74 -2.26
N ARG A 88 -3.32 -23.01 -3.30
CA ARG A 88 -2.35 -22.03 -3.81
C ARG A 88 -3.09 -20.99 -4.60
N CYS A 89 -3.01 -19.74 -4.18
CA CYS A 89 -3.72 -18.65 -4.82
C CYS A 89 -2.78 -17.52 -5.21
N LYS A 90 -2.87 -17.10 -6.48
CA LYS A 90 -2.21 -15.91 -7.02
C LYS A 90 -3.23 -14.79 -7.14
N LEU A 91 -3.02 -13.69 -6.41
CA LEU A 91 -3.77 -12.47 -6.62
C LEU A 91 -3.21 -11.73 -7.83
N LYS A 92 -4.04 -11.51 -8.84
CA LYS A 92 -3.68 -10.77 -10.05
C LYS A 92 -4.52 -9.50 -10.17
N ARG A 93 -4.00 -8.52 -10.90
CA ARG A 93 -4.76 -7.30 -11.28
C ARG A 93 -5.74 -7.59 -12.42
N LYS A 94 -5.31 -8.44 -13.34
CA LYS A 94 -6.05 -8.93 -14.49
C LYS A 94 -5.66 -10.38 -14.71
N GLN A 95 -6.61 -11.26 -14.99
CA GLN A 95 -6.31 -12.70 -15.16
C GLN A 95 -5.31 -12.96 -16.28
N SER A 96 -5.39 -12.19 -17.37
CA SER A 96 -4.51 -12.31 -18.54
C SER A 96 -3.05 -11.91 -18.28
N TYR A 97 -2.73 -11.32 -17.13
CA TYR A 97 -1.35 -10.93 -16.83
C TYR A 97 -0.55 -12.13 -16.34
N ILE A 98 0.69 -12.24 -16.82
CA ILE A 98 1.62 -13.29 -16.40
C ILE A 98 1.99 -13.07 -14.93
N GLY A 99 2.36 -11.83 -14.58
CA GLY A 99 2.72 -11.43 -13.22
C GLY A 99 1.55 -11.48 -12.23
N TYR A 100 1.89 -11.64 -10.96
CA TYR A 100 0.95 -11.61 -9.83
C TYR A 100 1.40 -10.58 -8.79
N SER A 101 0.46 -10.20 -7.93
CA SER A 101 0.61 -9.23 -6.85
C SER A 101 1.03 -9.90 -5.54
N GLN A 102 0.38 -11.03 -5.24
CA GLN A 102 0.65 -11.86 -4.07
C GLN A 102 0.44 -13.34 -4.43
N TYR A 103 1.22 -14.21 -3.79
CA TYR A 103 1.12 -15.65 -3.95
C TYR A 103 1.27 -16.32 -2.58
N GLU A 104 0.18 -16.87 -2.08
CA GLU A 104 0.13 -17.51 -0.76
C GLU A 104 -0.81 -18.72 -0.78
N PHE A 105 -0.66 -19.59 0.23
CA PHE A 105 -1.62 -20.66 0.52
C PHE A 105 -2.79 -20.10 1.31
N ILE A 106 -4.01 -20.26 0.81
CA ILE A 106 -5.25 -19.77 1.43
C ILE A 106 -6.14 -20.93 1.88
N SER A 107 -6.88 -20.72 2.97
CA SER A 107 -7.94 -21.62 3.42
C SER A 107 -9.30 -21.01 3.09
N THR A 108 -10.07 -21.68 2.23
CA THR A 108 -11.40 -21.19 1.84
C THR A 108 -12.35 -21.16 3.02
N LYS A 109 -12.28 -22.14 3.94
CA LYS A 109 -13.09 -22.17 5.16
C LYS A 109 -12.86 -20.95 6.05
N LYS A 110 -11.61 -20.49 6.22
CA LYS A 110 -11.31 -19.27 6.99
C LYS A 110 -11.95 -18.05 6.36
N ILE A 111 -11.85 -17.91 5.03
CA ILE A 111 -12.48 -16.82 4.28
C ILE A 111 -13.99 -16.82 4.48
N TYR A 112 -14.65 -17.99 4.38
CA TYR A 112 -16.10 -18.09 4.60
C TYR A 112 -16.52 -17.72 6.02
N LYS A 113 -15.85 -18.26 7.05
CA LYS A 113 -16.11 -17.92 8.46
C LYS A 113 -15.92 -16.42 8.71
N ALA A 114 -14.83 -15.85 8.19
CA ALA A 114 -14.56 -14.42 8.28
C ALA A 114 -15.68 -13.57 7.65
N LEU A 115 -16.18 -13.97 6.48
CA LEU A 115 -17.28 -13.28 5.80
C LEU A 115 -18.62 -13.41 6.54
N GLU A 116 -18.89 -14.54 7.17
CA GLU A 116 -20.07 -14.70 8.05
C GLU A 116 -19.99 -13.75 9.25
N SER A 117 -18.86 -13.73 9.96
CA SER A 117 -18.64 -12.80 11.08
C SER A 117 -18.76 -11.33 10.66
N LEU A 118 -18.24 -10.97 9.48
CA LEU A 118 -18.37 -9.62 8.95
C LEU A 118 -19.80 -9.29 8.54
N LYS A 119 -20.59 -10.25 8.05
CA LYS A 119 -21.98 -10.00 7.68
C LYS A 119 -22.87 -9.67 8.89
N GLU A 120 -22.58 -10.27 10.04
CA GLU A 120 -23.29 -10.00 11.30
C GLU A 120 -22.89 -8.65 11.91
N SER A 121 -21.60 -8.31 11.86
CA SER A 121 -21.04 -7.17 12.59
C SER A 121 -20.86 -5.89 11.76
N ASN A 122 -20.64 -6.02 10.44
CA ASN A 122 -20.23 -4.92 9.57
C ASN A 122 -21.37 -4.50 8.61
N PRO A 123 -21.85 -3.25 8.68
CA PRO A 123 -22.89 -2.74 7.79
C PRO A 123 -22.55 -2.86 6.30
N TYR A 124 -21.27 -2.78 5.92
CA TYR A 124 -20.86 -2.86 4.52
C TYR A 124 -21.10 -4.25 3.91
N TYR A 125 -21.16 -5.30 4.73
CA TYR A 125 -21.26 -6.69 4.27
C TYR A 125 -22.69 -7.25 4.30
N MET A 126 -23.69 -6.44 4.71
CA MET A 126 -25.09 -6.88 4.81
C MET A 126 -25.66 -7.40 3.49
N ASN A 127 -25.32 -6.76 2.38
CA ASN A 127 -25.81 -7.09 1.04
C ASN A 127 -25.03 -8.22 0.35
N THR A 128 -24.01 -8.78 1.00
CA THR A 128 -23.21 -9.86 0.45
C THR A 128 -24.00 -11.18 0.55
N SER A 129 -24.46 -11.69 -0.59
CA SER A 129 -25.05 -13.03 -0.67
C SER A 129 -23.95 -14.08 -0.60
N LEU A 130 -23.80 -14.76 0.53
CA LEU A 130 -22.97 -15.97 0.54
C LEU A 130 -23.82 -17.04 -0.13
N ASN A 131 -23.46 -17.45 -1.35
CA ASN A 131 -24.07 -18.65 -1.93
C ASN A 131 -23.82 -19.80 -0.94
N HIS A 132 -24.81 -20.60 -0.60
CA HIS A 132 -24.64 -21.78 0.26
C HIS A 132 -24.73 -23.07 -0.57
N LYS A 133 -25.02 -22.96 -1.87
CA LYS A 133 -25.19 -24.09 -2.76
C LYS A 133 -23.81 -24.59 -3.19
N TRP A 134 -23.55 -25.84 -2.88
CA TRP A 134 -22.41 -26.61 -3.33
C TRP A 134 -22.49 -26.77 -4.84
N HIS A 135 -21.63 -26.09 -5.60
CA HIS A 135 -21.45 -26.41 -7.00
C HIS A 135 -20.29 -27.42 -7.09
N ARG A 136 -20.65 -28.71 -7.27
CA ARG A 136 -19.73 -29.74 -7.77
C ARG A 136 -19.35 -29.48 -9.24
N GLU A 137 -20.16 -28.66 -9.90
CA GLU A 137 -19.96 -28.23 -11.28
C GLU A 137 -19.27 -26.87 -11.24
N PHE A 138 -17.97 -26.90 -11.51
CA PHE A 138 -17.27 -25.72 -11.97
C PHE A 138 -18.11 -25.03 -13.07
N PRO A 139 -18.40 -23.73 -12.99
CA PRO A 139 -19.04 -22.98 -14.06
C PRO A 139 -18.47 -23.36 -15.45
N PRO A 140 -19.24 -23.33 -16.54
CA PRO A 140 -18.69 -23.58 -17.88
C PRO A 140 -17.50 -22.64 -18.21
N ASP A 141 -17.48 -21.44 -17.63
CA ASP A 141 -16.40 -20.45 -17.75
C ASP A 141 -15.19 -20.75 -16.84
N PHE A 142 -15.20 -21.85 -16.09
CA PHE A 142 -14.15 -22.21 -15.14
C PHE A 142 -12.99 -22.99 -15.79
N GLU A 143 -13.20 -23.54 -16.99
CA GLU A 143 -12.10 -24.04 -17.83
C GLU A 143 -11.12 -22.93 -18.24
N ASP A 144 -11.53 -21.65 -18.16
CA ASP A 144 -10.65 -20.48 -18.38
C ASP A 144 -9.87 -20.05 -17.12
N LEU A 145 -10.20 -20.60 -15.94
CA LEU A 145 -9.60 -20.23 -14.64
C LEU A 145 -8.64 -21.28 -14.09
N THR A 146 -8.85 -22.55 -14.42
CA THR A 146 -7.90 -23.63 -14.16
C THR A 146 -7.07 -23.87 -15.41
N VAL A 147 -5.82 -23.40 -15.39
CA VAL A 147 -4.81 -23.64 -16.42
C VAL A 147 -5.13 -22.90 -17.72
N VAL A 148 -4.42 -21.79 -17.97
CA VAL A 148 -4.04 -21.50 -19.36
C VAL A 148 -3.25 -22.73 -19.80
N LYS A 149 -3.89 -23.67 -20.51
CA LYS A 149 -3.16 -24.67 -21.27
C LYS A 149 -2.50 -23.88 -22.38
N GLU A 150 -1.35 -23.30 -22.08
CA GLU A 150 -0.45 -22.85 -23.12
C GLU A 150 0.00 -24.12 -23.84
N ASP A 151 -0.72 -24.47 -24.90
CA ASP A 151 -0.25 -25.37 -25.95
C ASP A 151 0.94 -24.71 -26.66
N HIS A 152 2.04 -24.49 -25.93
CA HIS A 152 3.34 -24.26 -26.53
C HIS A 152 3.88 -25.61 -26.98
N LYS A 153 3.29 -26.13 -28.06
CA LYS A 153 4.05 -27.00 -28.98
C LYS A 153 5.25 -26.19 -29.42
N VAL A 154 6.41 -26.52 -28.85
CA VAL A 154 7.72 -26.07 -29.32
C VAL A 154 7.86 -26.54 -30.76
N LYS A 155 7.42 -25.71 -31.71
CA LYS A 155 8.02 -25.67 -33.03
C LYS A 155 9.20 -24.75 -32.89
N GLN A 156 10.41 -25.35 -32.90
CA GLN A 156 11.64 -24.63 -33.19
C GLN A 156 11.52 -24.06 -34.61
N GLU A 157 10.91 -22.90 -34.73
CA GLU A 157 11.14 -22.01 -35.86
C GLU A 157 11.76 -20.74 -35.31
N ILE A 158 12.99 -20.51 -35.74
CA ILE A 158 13.78 -19.32 -35.49
C ILE A 158 12.98 -18.15 -36.10
N VAL A 159 12.14 -17.52 -35.29
CA VAL A 159 11.43 -16.29 -35.67
C VAL A 159 11.95 -15.19 -34.77
N THR A 160 12.62 -14.26 -35.43
CA THR A 160 13.25 -13.05 -34.94
C THR A 160 12.37 -12.34 -33.92
N GLN A 161 12.95 -12.09 -32.74
CA GLN A 161 12.36 -11.29 -31.66
C GLN A 161 11.88 -9.94 -32.21
N GLN A 162 10.56 -9.76 -32.27
CA GLN A 162 9.96 -8.43 -32.21
C GLN A 162 9.40 -8.28 -30.81
N SER A 163 10.18 -7.59 -29.98
CA SER A 163 9.76 -7.04 -28.70
C SER A 163 8.51 -6.20 -28.91
N TYR A 164 7.39 -6.59 -28.31
CA TYR A 164 6.36 -5.63 -27.96
C TYR A 164 6.96 -4.78 -26.84
N GLU A 165 7.61 -3.69 -27.25
CA GLU A 165 7.99 -2.60 -26.38
C GLU A 165 6.70 -1.93 -25.90
N ASP A 166 6.20 -2.39 -24.76
CA ASP A 166 5.31 -1.58 -23.95
C ASP A 166 6.20 -0.47 -23.37
N HIS A 167 6.22 0.69 -24.05
CA HIS A 167 6.95 1.87 -23.62
C HIS A 167 6.34 2.42 -22.32
N GLN A 168 6.66 1.77 -21.20
CA GLN A 168 6.71 2.44 -19.92
C GLN A 168 8.14 2.92 -19.77
N GLU A 169 8.34 4.23 -19.79
CA GLU A 169 9.60 4.87 -19.37
C GLU A 169 9.82 4.54 -17.89
N GLU A 170 10.27 3.31 -17.60
CA GLU A 170 10.83 2.96 -16.31
C GLU A 170 12.17 3.66 -16.21
N ASP A 171 12.15 4.77 -15.47
CA ASP A 171 13.30 5.56 -15.08
C ASP A 171 14.44 4.61 -14.64
N GLN A 172 15.51 4.52 -15.43
CA GLN A 172 16.63 3.59 -15.23
C GLN A 172 17.26 3.71 -13.84
N ASN A 173 17.01 4.82 -13.13
CA ASN A 173 17.38 5.07 -11.74
C ASN A 173 16.67 4.19 -10.70
N VAL A 174 15.56 3.52 -11.04
CA VAL A 174 14.76 2.72 -10.08
C VAL A 174 15.33 1.32 -9.88
N LYS A 175 16.03 0.76 -10.88
CA LYS A 175 16.68 -0.57 -10.76
C LYS A 175 17.82 -0.58 -9.74
N ASP A 176 18.43 0.56 -9.47
CA ASP A 176 19.59 0.70 -8.56
C ASP A 176 19.21 0.88 -7.06
N ARG A 177 17.91 0.91 -6.71
CA ARG A 177 17.46 1.23 -5.34
C ARG A 177 16.88 0.08 -4.52
N GLY A 178 17.19 -1.16 -4.86
CA GLY A 178 16.84 -2.35 -4.07
C GLY A 178 15.85 -3.28 -4.77
N PHE A 179 15.73 -4.50 -4.24
CA PHE A 179 14.82 -5.51 -4.80
C PHE A 179 13.36 -5.06 -4.63
N PRO A 180 12.57 -4.94 -5.71
CA PRO A 180 11.18 -4.56 -5.60
C PRO A 180 10.37 -5.65 -4.88
N ASN A 181 9.82 -5.37 -3.71
CA ASN A 181 8.75 -6.17 -3.10
C ASN A 181 7.40 -5.76 -3.69
N ASP A 182 7.31 -5.86 -5.01
CA ASP A 182 6.21 -5.28 -5.76
C ASP A 182 4.91 -6.04 -5.47
N THR A 183 3.98 -5.41 -4.76
CA THR A 183 2.55 -5.79 -4.81
C THR A 183 1.95 -5.53 -6.21
N CYS A 184 2.74 -5.00 -7.14
CA CYS A 184 2.24 -4.36 -8.34
C CYS A 184 2.99 -4.70 -9.63
N LEU A 185 3.92 -5.66 -9.63
CA LEU A 185 4.56 -6.33 -10.78
C LEU A 185 5.81 -7.06 -10.28
N GLN A 186 5.73 -8.36 -9.93
CA GLN A 186 6.95 -9.15 -9.84
C GLN A 186 7.47 -9.47 -11.26
N PRO A 187 8.76 -9.27 -11.56
CA PRO A 187 9.37 -9.94 -12.70
C PRO A 187 9.25 -11.45 -12.46
N VAL A 188 8.98 -12.17 -13.55
CA VAL A 188 8.81 -13.63 -13.54
C VAL A 188 10.09 -14.26 -12.98
N ASP A 189 10.02 -14.80 -11.77
CA ASP A 189 11.01 -15.77 -11.35
C ASP A 189 10.74 -17.03 -12.18
N LYS A 190 11.52 -17.19 -13.25
CA LYS A 190 11.43 -18.34 -14.16
C LYS A 190 11.57 -19.66 -13.40
N GLY A 191 12.24 -19.68 -12.25
CA GLY A 191 12.32 -20.84 -11.38
C GLY A 191 10.97 -21.18 -10.73
N GLN A 192 10.28 -20.17 -10.20
CA GLN A 192 8.93 -20.33 -9.65
C GLN A 192 7.91 -20.71 -10.73
N GLU A 193 8.03 -20.15 -11.94
CA GLU A 193 7.19 -20.51 -13.09
C GLU A 193 7.37 -21.98 -13.50
N MET A 194 8.63 -22.47 -13.53
CA MET A 194 8.92 -23.88 -13.80
C MET A 194 8.34 -24.78 -12.71
N LEU A 195 8.43 -24.40 -11.43
CA LEU A 195 7.81 -25.15 -10.33
C LEU A 195 6.29 -25.14 -10.42
N ASP A 196 5.70 -24.00 -10.77
CA ASP A 196 4.26 -23.81 -10.91
C ASP A 196 3.69 -24.61 -12.10
N GLN A 197 4.46 -24.82 -13.17
CA GLN A 197 4.10 -25.73 -14.27
C GLN A 197 4.01 -27.21 -13.85
N HIS A 198 4.63 -27.60 -12.73
CA HIS A 198 4.54 -28.96 -12.18
C HIS A 198 3.36 -29.14 -11.21
N PHE A 199 2.60 -28.07 -10.97
CA PHE A 199 1.48 -28.07 -10.05
C PHE A 199 0.20 -27.69 -10.79
N ASP A 200 -0.65 -28.69 -11.03
CA ASP A 200 -1.91 -28.51 -11.76
C ASP A 200 -2.96 -27.62 -11.01
N ASP A 201 -2.73 -27.30 -9.74
CA ASP A 201 -3.70 -26.65 -8.84
C ASP A 201 -3.26 -25.26 -8.33
N ILE A 202 -3.05 -24.28 -9.23
CA ILE A 202 -2.81 -22.87 -8.86
C ILE A 202 -4.00 -22.02 -9.28
N PHE A 203 -4.69 -21.42 -8.31
CA PHE A 203 -5.84 -20.56 -8.54
C PHE A 203 -5.42 -19.12 -8.75
N CYS A 204 -5.69 -18.56 -9.94
CA CYS A 204 -5.50 -17.14 -10.21
C CYS A 204 -6.81 -16.37 -9.97
N VAL A 205 -6.77 -15.35 -9.11
CA VAL A 205 -7.95 -14.53 -8.80
C VAL A 205 -7.64 -13.06 -9.07
N ALA A 206 -8.53 -12.38 -9.80
CA ALA A 206 -8.45 -10.94 -10.03
C ALA A 206 -9.76 -10.23 -9.59
N PRO A 207 -9.94 -9.98 -8.27
CA PRO A 207 -11.22 -9.51 -7.72
C PRO A 207 -11.65 -8.11 -8.19
N GLY A 208 -10.68 -7.26 -8.53
CA GLY A 208 -10.88 -5.90 -9.02
C GLY A 208 -10.89 -5.77 -10.54
N GLU A 209 -10.86 -6.87 -11.28
CA GLU A 209 -10.83 -6.82 -12.75
C GLU A 209 -12.09 -6.18 -13.32
N GLY A 210 -11.92 -5.29 -14.30
CA GLY A 210 -13.00 -4.54 -14.93
C GLY A 210 -13.59 -3.40 -14.08
N SER A 211 -13.08 -3.20 -12.86
CA SER A 211 -13.50 -2.12 -11.98
C SER A 211 -12.68 -0.85 -12.19
N THR A 212 -13.32 0.32 -12.06
CA THR A 212 -12.63 1.60 -12.13
C THR A 212 -12.15 2.04 -10.75
N PRO A 213 -10.92 2.57 -10.65
CA PRO A 213 -10.43 3.16 -9.42
C PRO A 213 -11.36 4.23 -8.85
N VAL A 214 -11.48 4.25 -7.53
CA VAL A 214 -12.27 5.23 -6.78
C VAL A 214 -11.36 6.20 -6.02
N SER A 215 -11.84 7.43 -5.84
CA SER A 215 -11.11 8.42 -5.05
C SER A 215 -11.15 8.06 -3.57
N MET A 216 -9.98 7.73 -3.01
CA MET A 216 -9.84 7.33 -1.60
C MET A 216 -10.24 8.41 -0.59
N MET A 217 -10.27 9.67 -1.01
CA MET A 217 -10.59 10.82 -0.17
C MET A 217 -12.08 11.17 -0.18
N GLN A 218 -12.80 10.85 -1.25
CA GLN A 218 -14.20 11.24 -1.43
C GLN A 218 -15.16 10.16 -0.91
N GLU A 219 -14.76 8.89 -0.99
CA GLU A 219 -15.60 7.78 -0.60
C GLU A 219 -15.60 7.57 0.92
N LYS A 220 -16.76 7.76 1.53
CA LYS A 220 -16.96 7.53 2.97
C LYS A 220 -16.82 6.05 3.28
N GLY A 221 -16.01 5.71 4.28
CA GLY A 221 -15.80 4.35 4.74
C GLY A 221 -14.71 3.59 3.98
N ASN A 222 -14.01 4.22 3.03
CA ASN A 222 -12.98 3.56 2.23
C ASN A 222 -11.93 2.87 3.11
N GLU A 223 -11.51 3.51 4.21
CA GLU A 223 -10.58 2.92 5.18
C GLU A 223 -11.13 1.61 5.77
N ALA A 224 -12.37 1.59 6.23
CA ALA A 224 -12.99 0.43 6.86
C ALA A 224 -13.28 -0.70 5.84
N MET A 225 -13.60 -0.33 4.60
CA MET A 225 -13.80 -1.30 3.50
C MET A 225 -12.49 -1.89 2.98
N SER A 226 -11.38 -1.15 3.08
CA SER A 226 -10.05 -1.64 2.71
C SER A 226 -9.41 -2.53 3.75
N PHE A 227 -9.69 -2.27 5.03
CA PHE A 227 -9.07 -2.93 6.17
C PHE A 227 -10.14 -3.54 7.11
N PRO A 228 -10.94 -4.52 6.64
CA PRO A 228 -12.06 -5.07 7.40
C PRO A 228 -11.63 -5.80 8.68
N VAL A 229 -10.39 -6.33 8.72
CA VAL A 229 -9.85 -6.95 9.95
C VAL A 229 -9.54 -5.91 11.02
N GLN A 230 -9.01 -4.75 10.62
CA GLN A 230 -8.76 -3.65 11.55
C GLN A 230 -10.07 -2.98 11.99
N PHE A 231 -11.09 -2.98 11.13
CA PHE A 231 -12.41 -2.42 11.36
C PHE A 231 -13.57 -3.45 11.25
N PRO A 232 -13.70 -4.40 12.19
CA PRO A 232 -14.73 -5.44 12.13
C PRO A 232 -16.16 -4.89 12.11
N ILE A 233 -16.43 -3.79 12.81
CA ILE A 233 -17.77 -3.17 12.92
C ILE A 233 -17.97 -2.08 11.83
N GLY A 234 -17.16 -2.10 10.77
CA GLY A 234 -17.26 -1.12 9.67
C GLY A 234 -16.77 0.26 10.07
N SER A 235 -17.57 1.31 9.87
CA SER A 235 -17.12 2.70 10.08
C SER A 235 -16.87 3.05 11.55
N PHE A 236 -17.21 2.18 12.51
CA PHE A 236 -16.99 2.44 13.92
C PHE A 236 -15.49 2.64 14.21
N GLY A 237 -15.14 3.83 14.70
CA GLY A 237 -13.76 4.21 14.93
C GLY A 237 -12.98 4.62 13.68
N SER A 238 -13.51 4.46 12.46
CA SER A 238 -12.82 4.94 11.25
C SER A 238 -12.79 6.47 11.17
N TYR A 239 -11.96 7.05 10.30
CA TYR A 239 -11.90 8.50 10.12
C TYR A 239 -13.27 9.15 9.84
N ASP A 240 -14.17 8.46 9.14
CA ASP A 240 -15.48 9.00 8.74
C ASP A 240 -16.55 8.96 9.84
N SER A 241 -16.25 8.37 11.01
CA SER A 241 -17.12 8.42 12.17
C SER A 241 -17.47 9.85 12.59
N GLN A 242 -18.72 10.06 13.01
CA GLN A 242 -19.14 11.33 13.61
C GLN A 242 -18.41 11.53 14.95
N ARG A 243 -17.87 12.73 15.17
CA ARG A 243 -17.11 13.09 16.39
C ARG A 243 -17.59 14.41 16.97
N GLN A 244 -17.47 14.53 18.30
CA GLN A 244 -17.81 15.76 19.00
C GLN A 244 -16.75 16.85 18.77
N VAL A 245 -15.48 16.46 18.80
CA VAL A 245 -14.35 17.36 18.55
C VAL A 245 -13.73 17.02 17.21
N HIS A 246 -13.55 18.02 16.36
CA HIS A 246 -12.91 17.85 15.06
C HIS A 246 -11.47 17.33 15.21
N LEU A 247 -11.15 16.31 14.43
CA LEU A 247 -9.85 15.69 14.37
C LEU A 247 -9.33 15.76 12.93
N THR A 248 -8.14 16.29 12.74
CA THR A 248 -7.49 16.30 11.42
C THR A 248 -7.00 14.89 11.07
N ARG A 249 -7.01 14.53 9.79
CA ARG A 249 -6.57 13.20 9.34
C ARG A 249 -5.14 12.85 9.74
N TYR A 250 -4.24 13.83 9.73
CA TYR A 250 -2.87 13.65 10.22
C TYR A 250 -2.85 13.21 11.69
N ARG A 251 -3.61 13.90 12.57
CA ARG A 251 -3.70 13.51 14.00
C ARG A 251 -4.39 12.17 14.17
N TYR A 252 -5.43 11.90 13.38
CA TYR A 252 -6.11 10.61 13.36
C TYR A 252 -5.17 9.45 13.06
N PHE A 253 -4.41 9.51 11.96
CA PHE A 253 -3.48 8.44 11.61
C PHE A 253 -2.31 8.35 12.58
N HIS A 254 -1.82 9.49 13.09
CA HIS A 254 -0.80 9.49 14.12
C HIS A 254 -1.26 8.76 15.39
N GLU A 255 -2.49 9.03 15.85
CA GLU A 255 -3.07 8.31 16.98
C GLU A 255 -3.27 6.82 16.66
N ARG A 256 -3.76 6.47 15.46
CA ARG A 256 -3.94 5.06 15.04
C ARG A 256 -2.62 4.29 15.04
N LEU A 257 -1.55 4.89 14.54
CA LEU A 257 -0.23 4.26 14.41
C LEU A 257 0.53 4.20 15.73
N LEU A 258 0.31 5.15 16.65
CA LEU A 258 1.00 5.21 17.95
C LEU A 258 0.14 4.77 19.14
N SER A 259 -1.11 4.36 18.91
CA SER A 259 -1.95 3.81 19.96
C SER A 259 -1.35 2.52 20.52
N GLY A 260 -1.71 2.18 21.76
CA GLY A 260 -1.27 0.92 22.38
C GLY A 260 -1.75 -0.34 21.65
N ASP A 261 -2.73 -0.23 20.76
CA ASP A 261 -3.17 -1.31 19.89
C ASP A 261 -2.34 -1.34 18.60
N ASN A 262 -1.48 -2.35 18.48
CA ASN A 262 -0.54 -2.46 17.37
C ASN A 262 -1.17 -2.97 16.05
N ARG A 263 -2.49 -3.18 15.96
CA ARG A 263 -3.13 -3.73 14.73
C ARG A 263 -2.88 -2.89 13.47
N PHE A 264 -2.70 -1.57 13.65
CA PHE A 264 -2.46 -0.63 12.55
C PHE A 264 -0.97 -0.48 12.22
N SER A 265 -0.12 -0.41 13.25
CA SER A 265 1.34 -0.28 13.09
C SER A 265 1.99 -1.59 12.62
N SER A 266 1.37 -2.74 12.87
CA SER A 266 1.86 -4.04 12.40
C SER A 266 1.58 -4.28 10.92
N ASP A 267 0.58 -3.60 10.34
CA ASP A 267 0.20 -3.77 8.93
C ASP A 267 0.92 -2.74 8.05
N SER A 268 1.92 -3.20 7.29
CA SER A 268 2.66 -2.33 6.36
C SER A 268 1.74 -1.66 5.32
N SER A 269 0.73 -2.38 4.81
CA SER A 269 -0.19 -1.83 3.82
C SER A 269 -1.02 -0.69 4.42
N TYR A 270 -1.41 -0.80 5.69
CA TYR A 270 -2.09 0.28 6.40
C TYR A 270 -1.19 1.51 6.60
N ILE A 271 0.08 1.30 6.97
CA ILE A 271 1.06 2.39 7.14
C ILE A 271 1.20 3.23 5.85
N PHE A 272 1.44 2.56 4.72
CA PHE A 272 1.60 3.26 3.43
C PHE A 272 0.30 3.88 2.92
N TYR A 273 -0.85 3.23 3.18
CA TYR A 273 -2.15 3.82 2.92
C TYR A 273 -2.37 5.12 3.70
N ALA A 274 -2.08 5.10 5.01
CA ALA A 274 -2.19 6.26 5.89
C ALA A 274 -1.22 7.38 5.50
N GLN A 275 0.01 7.03 5.12
CA GLN A 275 1.00 7.97 4.59
C GLN A 275 0.46 8.66 3.33
N TYR A 276 0.04 7.89 2.33
CA TYR A 276 -0.44 8.43 1.06
C TYR A 276 -1.65 9.35 1.24
N LEU A 277 -2.63 8.96 2.05
CA LEU A 277 -3.80 9.80 2.32
C LEU A 277 -3.45 11.10 3.06
N SER A 278 -2.53 11.03 4.02
CA SER A 278 -2.07 12.21 4.76
C SER A 278 -1.35 13.20 3.84
N GLU A 279 -0.47 12.70 2.96
CA GLU A 279 0.25 13.51 1.97
C GLU A 279 -0.71 14.11 0.94
N LEU A 280 -1.64 13.31 0.43
CA LEU A 280 -2.64 13.76 -0.55
C LEU A 280 -3.52 14.89 0.01
N GLU A 281 -3.99 14.79 1.24
CA GLU A 281 -4.76 15.86 1.88
C GLU A 281 -3.94 17.14 2.05
N GLN A 282 -2.68 17.01 2.47
CA GLN A 282 -1.79 18.16 2.59
C GLN A 282 -1.57 18.84 1.25
N VAL A 283 -1.31 18.08 0.18
CA VAL A 283 -1.18 18.60 -1.19
C VAL A 283 -2.45 19.36 -1.58
N MET A 284 -3.63 18.74 -1.47
CA MET A 284 -4.90 19.35 -1.86
C MET A 284 -5.18 20.65 -1.10
N SER A 285 -4.94 20.65 0.22
CA SER A 285 -5.11 21.83 1.06
C SER A 285 -4.15 22.96 0.66
N LYS A 286 -2.89 22.64 0.36
CA LYS A 286 -1.87 23.63 -0.03
C LYS A 286 -2.09 24.17 -1.43
N VAL A 287 -2.51 23.33 -2.37
CA VAL A 287 -2.96 23.77 -3.71
C VAL A 287 -4.13 24.75 -3.57
N SER A 288 -5.14 24.42 -2.76
CA SER A 288 -6.27 25.32 -2.51
C SER A 288 -5.84 26.66 -1.90
N ILE A 289 -4.90 26.65 -0.96
CA ILE A 289 -4.33 27.88 -0.39
C ILE A 289 -3.55 28.66 -1.46
N ALA A 290 -2.74 28.00 -2.28
CA ALA A 290 -1.96 28.62 -3.34
C ALA A 290 -2.87 29.27 -4.40
N LEU A 291 -3.93 28.59 -4.83
CA LEU A 291 -4.92 29.13 -5.75
C LEU A 291 -5.59 30.38 -5.18
N ARG A 292 -5.98 30.36 -3.89
CA ARG A 292 -6.56 31.54 -3.21
C ARG A 292 -5.57 32.70 -3.05
N LYS A 293 -4.28 32.40 -2.89
CA LYS A 293 -3.21 33.40 -2.79
C LYS A 293 -2.77 33.95 -4.14
N SER A 294 -3.05 33.26 -5.24
CA SER A 294 -2.71 33.72 -6.57
C SER A 294 -3.48 35.02 -6.86
N THR A 295 -2.76 36.13 -6.98
CA THR A 295 -3.36 37.47 -7.08
C THR A 295 -3.78 37.84 -8.51
N GLY A 296 -3.77 36.88 -9.45
CA GLY A 296 -3.95 37.16 -10.88
C GLY A 296 -2.94 38.18 -11.42
N LYS A 297 -1.84 38.37 -10.70
CA LYS A 297 -0.79 39.36 -10.97
C LYS A 297 0.55 38.66 -11.01
N ASP A 298 1.40 39.08 -11.94
CA ASP A 298 2.78 38.67 -12.04
C ASP A 298 3.63 39.26 -10.90
N THR A 299 4.88 38.79 -10.75
CA THR A 299 5.88 39.27 -9.78
C THR A 299 6.11 40.78 -9.85
N THR A 300 5.88 41.37 -11.03
CA THR A 300 5.96 42.80 -11.32
C THR A 300 4.67 43.58 -10.97
N GLY A 301 3.61 42.89 -10.53
CA GLY A 301 2.31 43.49 -10.18
C GLY A 301 1.34 43.63 -11.36
N ASN A 302 1.75 43.26 -12.57
CA ASN A 302 0.94 43.31 -13.78
C ASN A 302 -0.13 42.21 -13.81
N ALA A 303 -1.35 42.51 -14.28
CA ALA A 303 -2.39 41.50 -14.39
C ALA A 303 -2.03 40.43 -15.45
N ILE A 304 -2.20 39.15 -15.09
CA ILE A 304 -1.94 38.02 -15.98
C ILE A 304 -3.11 37.89 -16.95
N THR A 305 -2.89 38.15 -18.24
CA THR A 305 -3.89 37.99 -19.30
C THR A 305 -3.65 36.72 -20.11
N ALA A 306 -4.70 36.18 -20.74
CA ALA A 306 -4.61 34.99 -21.59
C ALA A 306 -3.60 35.15 -22.75
N SER A 307 -3.38 36.39 -23.24
CA SER A 307 -2.37 36.69 -24.26
C SER A 307 -0.93 36.48 -23.79
N MET A 308 -0.66 36.56 -22.49
CA MET A 308 0.67 36.28 -21.93
C MET A 308 0.96 34.78 -21.88
N LEU A 309 -0.07 33.94 -21.82
CA LEU A 309 0.06 32.48 -21.84
C LEU A 309 0.33 31.92 -23.24
N THR A 310 -0.02 32.67 -24.29
CA THR A 310 0.29 32.30 -25.68
C THR A 310 1.72 32.67 -26.10
N ASP A 311 2.38 33.59 -25.40
CA ASP A 311 3.77 33.96 -25.67
C ASP A 311 4.74 33.06 -24.90
N GLY A 312 5.48 32.22 -25.62
CA GLY A 312 6.39 31.24 -25.03
C GLY A 312 7.54 31.84 -24.21
N ASN A 313 7.94 33.09 -24.47
CA ASN A 313 9.01 33.75 -23.70
C ASN A 313 8.51 34.27 -22.35
N GLN A 314 7.31 34.88 -22.32
CA GLN A 314 6.68 35.33 -21.08
C GLN A 314 6.27 34.15 -20.21
N LEU A 315 5.77 33.08 -20.82
CA LEU A 315 5.45 31.84 -20.11
C LEU A 315 6.69 31.25 -19.42
N LYS A 316 7.85 31.22 -20.09
CA LYS A 316 9.12 30.78 -19.48
C LYS A 316 9.54 31.65 -18.30
N SER A 317 9.40 32.98 -18.41
CA SER A 317 9.71 33.90 -17.30
C SER A 317 8.78 33.67 -16.11
N LEU A 318 7.49 33.43 -16.37
CA LEU A 318 6.49 33.18 -15.34
C LEU A 318 6.73 31.83 -14.63
N LEU A 319 7.11 30.80 -15.39
CA LEU A 319 7.52 29.50 -14.85
C LEU A 319 8.84 29.58 -14.05
N GLY A 320 9.82 30.36 -14.51
CA GLY A 320 11.13 30.54 -13.86
C GLY A 320 11.10 31.33 -12.55
N THR A 321 9.95 31.88 -12.15
CA THR A 321 9.78 32.54 -10.84
C THR A 321 9.67 31.50 -9.70
N ASP A 322 9.56 30.21 -10.03
CA ASP A 322 9.61 29.09 -9.08
C ASP A 322 8.54 29.14 -7.98
N GLN A 323 7.54 30.01 -8.10
CA GLN A 323 6.41 30.11 -7.18
C GLN A 323 5.46 28.93 -7.31
N GLY A 324 5.46 28.30 -8.48
CA GLY A 324 4.55 27.22 -8.84
C GLY A 324 4.69 25.98 -7.95
N TYR A 325 5.88 25.71 -7.39
CA TYR A 325 6.10 24.50 -6.59
C TYR A 325 6.31 24.80 -5.09
N LYS A 326 6.40 26.07 -4.67
CA LYS A 326 6.59 26.46 -3.25
C LYS A 326 5.49 25.96 -2.31
N PHE A 327 4.28 25.73 -2.82
CA PHE A 327 3.19 25.17 -2.03
C PHE A 327 3.48 23.74 -1.53
N LEU A 328 4.45 23.05 -2.15
CA LEU A 328 4.87 21.69 -1.80
C LEU A 328 5.84 21.63 -0.61
N ALA A 329 6.29 22.75 -0.05
CA ALA A 329 7.24 22.79 1.07
C ALA A 329 6.94 21.88 2.28
N PRO A 330 5.67 21.60 2.66
CA PRO A 330 5.37 20.66 3.74
C PRO A 330 5.61 19.19 3.40
N ILE A 331 5.70 18.84 2.11
CA ILE A 331 5.81 17.47 1.63
C ILE A 331 7.28 17.08 1.63
N ARG A 332 7.61 16.08 2.43
CA ARG A 332 8.97 15.56 2.56
C ARG A 332 9.48 15.08 1.20
N GLY A 333 10.76 15.34 0.94
CA GLY A 333 11.40 14.93 -0.32
C GLY A 333 11.25 15.91 -1.48
N THR A 334 10.36 16.90 -1.39
CA THR A 334 10.20 17.90 -2.45
C THR A 334 11.34 18.94 -2.43
N PRO A 335 11.67 19.59 -3.57
CA PRO A 335 12.73 20.60 -3.60
C PRO A 335 12.55 21.75 -2.59
N PRO A 336 11.35 22.33 -2.39
CA PRO A 336 11.16 23.38 -1.36
C PRO A 336 11.30 22.89 0.08
N TYR A 337 10.96 21.63 0.35
CA TYR A 337 11.18 21.03 1.67
C TYR A 337 12.68 21.02 1.99
N TRP A 338 13.51 20.54 1.05
CA TRP A 338 14.97 20.53 1.20
C TRP A 338 15.58 21.92 1.24
N GLN A 339 15.04 22.86 0.46
CA GLN A 339 15.47 24.26 0.53
C GLN A 339 15.21 24.86 1.92
N SER A 340 14.05 24.57 2.52
CA SER A 340 13.72 25.03 3.88
C SER A 340 14.67 24.40 4.91
N ALA A 341 14.91 23.09 4.83
CA ALA A 341 15.86 22.39 5.70
C ALA A 341 17.29 22.94 5.57
N LEU A 342 17.73 23.27 4.35
CA LEU A 342 19.03 23.91 4.11
C LEU A 342 19.09 25.30 4.73
N HIS A 343 18.05 26.11 4.60
CA HIS A 343 18.00 27.44 5.20
C HIS A 343 18.04 27.37 6.73
N ASP A 344 17.32 26.44 7.34
CA ASP A 344 17.35 26.18 8.79
C ASP A 344 18.75 25.75 9.24
N LEU A 345 19.41 24.89 8.47
CA LEU A 345 20.81 24.52 8.73
C LEU A 345 21.74 25.74 8.67
N LEU A 346 21.65 26.57 7.63
CA LEU A 346 22.48 27.77 7.53
C LEU A 346 22.20 28.78 8.65
N ALA A 347 20.95 28.90 9.09
CA ALA A 347 20.56 29.75 10.21
C ALA A 347 21.16 29.23 11.53
N THR A 348 21.05 27.93 11.79
CA THR A 348 21.64 27.30 12.99
C THR A 348 23.16 27.43 13.01
N VAL A 349 23.86 27.23 11.88
CA VAL A 349 25.32 27.47 11.81
C VAL A 349 25.67 28.93 12.13
N ARG A 350 24.90 29.89 11.63
CA ARG A 350 25.14 31.32 11.91
C ARG A 350 24.89 31.71 13.36
N GLN A 351 23.89 31.12 14.02
CA GLN A 351 23.49 31.50 15.38
C GLN A 351 24.19 30.70 16.48
N LEU A 352 24.39 29.39 16.28
CA LEU A 352 24.94 28.48 17.29
C LEU A 352 26.41 28.13 17.02
N GLY A 353 26.93 28.51 15.85
CA GLY A 353 28.28 28.17 15.42
C GLY A 353 28.34 26.82 14.68
N ILE A 354 29.56 26.33 14.47
CA ILE A 354 29.81 25.11 13.69
C ILE A 354 29.23 23.90 14.44
N PRO A 355 28.33 23.12 13.84
CA PRO A 355 27.76 21.95 14.48
C PRO A 355 28.86 20.92 14.73
N THR A 356 28.89 20.36 15.94
CA THR A 356 29.71 19.18 16.22
C THR A 356 28.99 17.96 15.66
N TRP A 357 29.57 17.34 14.65
CA TRP A 357 29.04 16.09 14.09
C TRP A 357 29.28 14.97 15.09
N PHE A 358 28.20 14.36 15.57
CA PHE A 358 28.29 13.08 16.25
C PHE A 358 27.67 12.02 15.34
N ALA A 359 28.42 10.95 15.10
CA ALA A 359 27.93 9.78 14.39
C ALA A 359 28.01 8.60 15.36
N THR A 360 26.86 7.98 15.62
CA THR A 360 26.79 6.71 16.35
C THR A 360 26.87 5.60 15.34
N PHE A 361 28.00 4.90 15.31
CA PHE A 361 28.16 3.69 14.52
C PHE A 361 27.73 2.49 15.36
N SER A 362 26.73 1.75 14.88
CA SER A 362 26.45 0.41 15.39
C SER A 362 27.40 -0.56 14.69
N ALA A 363 28.04 -1.45 15.44
CA ALA A 363 28.61 -2.65 14.83
C ALA A 363 27.44 -3.45 14.25
N ALA A 364 27.46 -3.73 12.95
CA ALA A 364 26.57 -4.70 12.34
C ALA A 364 27.21 -6.08 12.51
N ASP A 365 27.43 -6.47 13.77
CA ASP A 365 28.10 -7.70 14.21
C ASP A 365 27.51 -8.96 13.55
N MET A 366 26.18 -8.98 13.37
CA MET A 366 25.46 -10.05 12.65
C MET A 366 25.78 -10.14 11.14
N ARG A 367 26.54 -9.19 10.59
CA ARG A 367 27.02 -9.20 9.19
C ARG A 367 28.53 -9.41 9.09
N TRP A 368 29.22 -9.55 10.22
CA TRP A 368 30.67 -9.77 10.23
C TRP A 368 30.89 -11.27 10.07
N THR A 369 31.36 -11.65 8.89
CA THR A 369 31.60 -13.05 8.53
C THR A 369 32.58 -13.70 9.49
N GLU A 370 33.51 -12.93 10.05
CA GLU A 370 34.48 -13.37 11.05
C GLU A 370 33.81 -13.70 12.39
N VAL A 371 32.79 -12.94 12.82
CA VAL A 371 32.05 -13.20 14.06
C VAL A 371 31.16 -14.44 13.89
N LEU A 372 30.52 -14.57 12.72
CA LEU A 372 29.71 -15.73 12.38
C LEU A 372 30.58 -17.01 12.30
N GLN A 373 31.77 -16.94 11.69
CA GLN A 373 32.76 -18.03 11.69
C GLN A 373 33.15 -18.45 13.10
N LEU A 374 33.50 -17.50 13.97
CA LEU A 374 33.88 -17.79 15.36
C LEU A 374 32.74 -18.44 16.15
N LEU A 375 31.49 -18.04 15.90
CA LEU A 375 30.32 -18.64 16.54
C LEU A 375 30.05 -20.07 16.05
N LEU A 376 30.21 -20.32 14.74
CA LEU A 376 30.09 -21.67 14.15
C LEU A 376 31.18 -22.62 14.69
N GLU A 377 32.42 -22.13 14.79
CA GLU A 377 33.53 -22.85 15.40
C GLU A 377 33.25 -23.20 16.87
N GLN A 378 32.62 -22.29 17.63
CA GLN A 378 32.23 -22.56 19.03
C GLN A 378 31.08 -23.57 19.16
N GLN A 379 30.20 -23.66 18.17
CA GLN A 379 29.07 -24.59 18.17
C GLN A 379 29.40 -25.97 17.58
N GLU A 380 30.65 -26.20 17.15
CA GLU A 380 31.08 -27.41 16.44
C GLU A 380 30.19 -27.74 15.21
N SER A 381 29.60 -26.72 14.59
CA SER A 381 28.77 -26.89 13.38
C SER A 381 29.66 -26.89 12.13
N MET A 382 29.46 -27.85 11.24
CA MET A 382 30.21 -28.00 9.96
C MET A 382 29.53 -27.27 8.79
N GLU A 383 28.52 -26.44 9.06
CA GLU A 383 27.80 -25.67 8.04
C GLU A 383 28.70 -24.55 7.49
N SER A 384 28.72 -24.40 6.17
CA SER A 384 29.51 -23.37 5.52
C SER A 384 28.83 -22.01 5.67
N LEU A 385 29.63 -20.94 5.76
CA LEU A 385 29.09 -19.58 5.94
C LEU A 385 28.22 -19.12 4.76
N GLU A 386 28.33 -19.78 3.61
CA GLU A 386 27.54 -19.55 2.39
C GLU A 386 26.12 -20.12 2.48
N ASP A 387 25.87 -21.06 3.41
CA ASP A 387 24.57 -21.72 3.60
C ASP A 387 23.65 -20.96 4.60
N LEU A 388 24.15 -19.88 5.22
CA LEU A 388 23.47 -19.12 6.28
C LEU A 388 22.76 -17.82 5.82
N ASP A 389 22.90 -17.44 4.55
CA ASP A 389 22.36 -16.18 3.98
C ASP A 389 20.89 -16.27 3.51
#